data_AF-A0A924W7C2-F1
#
_entry.id   AF-A0A924W7C2-F1
#
_cell.length_a   1.000
_cell.length_b   1.000
_cell.length_c   1.000
_cell.angle_alpha   90.00
_cell.angle_beta   90.00
_cell.angle_gamma   90.00
#
_symmetry.space_group_name_H-M   'P 1'
#
loop_
_entity.id
_entity.type
_entity.pdbx_description
1 polymer ?
#
loop_
_entity_poly.entity_id
_entity_poly.type
_entity_poly.pdbx_seq_one_letter_code
_entity_poly.pdbx_strand_id
1 'polypeptide(L)'
;MKARARIRQVRAIGLSVAVVAACLSAPVRAQIATPGGTAASTQPGNPSMNGPATRSLDTEVFAGMTGRNVEGVRVVGNQATSASLILNAVRTREGEAFDPKTVEEDYQRVFNLRRFANVEAKVEPTASGGLIVVFIVTEQ
;
A
#
# COMPACT_ATOMS: atom_id res chain seq x y z
N MET A 1 -10.78 42.45 11.97
CA MET A 1 -12.15 42.56 11.43
C MET A 1 -12.06 42.77 9.91
N LYS A 2 -12.29 41.73 9.10
CA LYS A 2 -12.41 41.84 7.63
C LYS A 2 -13.67 41.12 7.19
N ALA A 3 -14.34 41.75 6.24
CA ALA A 3 -15.78 41.75 6.04
C ALA A 3 -16.35 40.47 5.43
N ARG A 4 -17.62 40.24 5.76
CA ARG A 4 -18.52 39.24 5.21
C ARG A 4 -18.89 39.61 3.77
N ALA A 5 -18.88 38.64 2.86
CA ALA A 5 -19.62 38.73 1.61
C ALA A 5 -20.36 37.41 1.37
N ARG A 6 -21.67 37.45 1.64
CA ARG A 6 -22.64 36.41 1.26
C ARG A 6 -22.96 36.65 -0.22
N ILE A 7 -22.73 35.65 -1.07
CA ILE A 7 -23.33 35.62 -2.41
C ILE A 7 -24.47 34.60 -2.37
N ARG A 8 -25.61 35.05 -2.83
CA ARG A 8 -26.94 34.46 -2.77
C ARG A 8 -27.39 34.31 -4.23
N GLN A 9 -28.19 33.27 -4.50
CA GLN A 9 -29.12 33.15 -5.64
C GLN A 9 -28.51 32.68 -7.00
N VAL A 10 -29.15 31.94 -7.92
CA VAL A 10 -30.54 31.45 -8.16
C VAL A 10 -30.49 30.09 -8.92
N ARG A 11 -31.54 29.28 -8.67
CA ARG A 11 -32.14 28.14 -9.39
C ARG A 11 -31.96 27.99 -10.93
N ALA A 12 -31.92 26.74 -11.38
CA ALA A 12 -32.63 26.18 -12.55
C ALA A 12 -32.76 24.65 -12.34
N ILE A 13 -33.89 24.07 -11.93
CA ILE A 13 -35.07 23.66 -12.71
C ILE A 13 -34.70 23.04 -14.07
N GLY A 14 -34.74 21.70 -14.12
CA GLY A 14 -34.66 20.88 -15.32
C GLY A 14 -35.40 19.57 -15.09
N LEU A 15 -36.73 19.65 -15.02
CA LEU A 15 -37.66 18.52 -15.06
C LEU A 15 -37.71 17.99 -16.49
N SER A 16 -37.47 16.69 -16.71
CA SER A 16 -38.09 15.96 -17.81
C SER A 16 -38.18 14.48 -17.49
N VAL A 17 -39.44 14.04 -17.46
CA VAL A 17 -39.99 12.71 -17.21
C VAL A 17 -40.08 11.94 -18.53
N ALA A 18 -40.31 10.63 -18.42
CA ALA A 18 -40.90 9.71 -19.42
C ALA A 18 -39.88 8.85 -20.20
N VAL A 19 -40.08 7.56 -20.45
CA VAL A 19 -41.23 6.67 -20.22
C VAL A 19 -40.80 5.21 -20.26
N VAL A 20 -41.63 4.41 -19.61
CA VAL A 20 -41.66 2.95 -19.43
C VAL A 20 -41.58 2.15 -20.74
N ALA A 21 -40.83 1.05 -20.72
CA ALA A 21 -41.05 -0.08 -21.61
C ALA A 21 -40.98 -1.38 -20.80
N ALA A 22 -42.16 -1.90 -20.44
CA ALA A 22 -42.36 -3.22 -19.86
C ALA A 22 -42.79 -4.19 -20.98
N CYS A 23 -42.08 -5.30 -21.14
CA CYS A 23 -42.52 -6.53 -21.84
C CYS A 23 -41.70 -7.69 -21.24
N LEU A 24 -42.24 -8.43 -20.27
CA LEU A 24 -42.98 -9.69 -20.38
C LEU A 24 -42.13 -10.96 -20.60
N SER A 25 -42.10 -11.77 -19.53
CA SER A 25 -42.17 -13.25 -19.48
C SER A 25 -41.09 -14.11 -20.15
N ALA A 26 -40.25 -14.74 -19.31
CA ALA A 26 -40.12 -16.21 -19.27
C ALA A 26 -39.35 -16.66 -18.01
N PRO A 27 -39.88 -17.59 -17.18
CA PRO A 27 -39.12 -18.25 -16.15
C PRO A 27 -38.35 -19.44 -16.78
N VAL A 28 -37.04 -19.29 -17.00
CA VAL A 28 -36.23 -20.47 -17.32
C VAL A 28 -36.02 -21.27 -16.03
N ARG A 29 -36.59 -22.48 -15.99
CA ARG A 29 -36.46 -23.44 -14.89
C ARG A 29 -34.99 -23.82 -14.77
N ALA A 30 -34.32 -23.30 -13.74
CA ALA A 30 -33.08 -23.85 -13.25
C ALA A 30 -33.35 -25.28 -12.78
N GLN A 31 -32.75 -26.25 -13.45
CA GLN A 31 -32.78 -27.66 -13.07
C GLN A 31 -31.99 -27.84 -11.77
N ILE A 32 -32.63 -28.49 -10.81
CA ILE A 32 -32.10 -28.79 -9.48
C ILE A 32 -31.27 -30.07 -9.64
N ALA A 33 -29.95 -29.94 -9.59
CA ALA A 33 -29.05 -31.07 -9.47
C ALA A 33 -28.95 -31.52 -8.00
N THR A 34 -29.05 -32.82 -7.82
CA THR A 34 -29.18 -33.62 -6.60
C THR A 34 -28.09 -33.35 -5.53
N PRO A 35 -28.41 -33.34 -4.22
CA PRO A 35 -27.41 -33.43 -3.16
C PRO A 35 -27.15 -34.91 -2.85
N GLY A 36 -25.91 -35.37 -3.01
CA GLY A 36 -25.51 -36.72 -2.61
C GLY A 36 -24.07 -37.02 -2.96
N GLY A 37 -23.14 -36.79 -2.03
CA GLY A 37 -21.73 -37.10 -2.24
C GLY A 37 -20.82 -36.58 -1.12
N THR A 38 -20.90 -37.28 0.03
CA THR A 38 -19.84 -37.66 0.97
C THR A 38 -18.61 -36.76 1.17
N ALA A 39 -18.38 -36.48 2.45
CA ALA A 39 -17.27 -35.75 3.05
C ALA A 39 -15.86 -36.31 2.75
N ALA A 40 -14.91 -35.35 2.70
CA ALA A 40 -13.56 -35.36 3.26
C ALA A 40 -12.71 -36.63 3.24
N SER A 41 -11.59 -36.58 2.53
CA SER A 41 -10.27 -37.12 2.92
C SER A 41 -9.20 -36.45 2.04
N THR A 42 -8.48 -35.47 2.58
CA THR A 42 -7.06 -35.57 2.97
C THR A 42 -6.07 -35.46 1.80
N GLN A 43 -5.36 -34.34 1.74
CA GLN A 43 -4.02 -34.33 1.15
C GLN A 43 -3.13 -33.30 1.87
N PRO A 44 -2.21 -33.74 2.74
CA PRO A 44 -1.16 -32.89 3.28
C PRO A 44 -0.03 -32.80 2.24
N GLY A 45 0.05 -31.66 1.54
CA GLY A 45 1.21 -31.33 0.73
C GLY A 45 2.22 -30.58 1.58
N ASN A 46 3.23 -31.27 2.12
CA ASN A 46 4.47 -30.61 2.55
C ASN A 46 5.27 -30.29 1.29
N PRO A 47 5.57 -29.01 0.97
CA PRO A 47 6.57 -28.72 -0.03
C PRO A 47 7.96 -28.92 0.59
N SER A 48 8.61 -30.01 0.16
CA SER A 48 10.06 -30.20 0.31
C SER A 48 10.80 -29.19 -0.55
N MET A 49 11.62 -28.31 0.07
CA MET A 49 12.69 -27.60 -0.65
C MET A 49 14.00 -27.71 0.12
N ASN A 50 14.81 -28.71 -0.26
CA ASN A 50 16.25 -28.71 -0.02
C ASN A 50 16.94 -28.19 -1.29
N GLY A 51 17.43 -26.95 -1.21
CA GLY A 51 18.40 -26.32 -2.10
C GLY A 51 19.06 -25.19 -1.31
N PRO A 52 20.32 -24.82 -1.57
CA PRO A 52 20.91 -23.66 -0.90
C PRO A 52 20.14 -22.44 -1.38
N ALA A 53 19.26 -21.93 -0.52
CA ALA A 53 18.52 -20.70 -0.74
C ALA A 53 19.54 -19.55 -0.85
N THR A 54 19.97 -19.23 -2.07
CA THR A 54 20.60 -17.96 -2.38
C THR A 54 19.54 -16.87 -2.23
N ARG A 55 19.32 -16.51 -0.95
CA ARG A 55 18.93 -15.21 -0.39
C ARG A 55 17.86 -14.45 -1.18
N SER A 56 16.62 -14.91 -1.05
CA SER A 56 15.46 -14.03 -1.03
C SER A 56 15.80 -12.84 -0.12
N LEU A 57 15.80 -11.63 -0.67
CA LEU A 57 16.03 -10.43 0.11
C LEU A 57 14.84 -10.28 1.08
N ASP A 58 15.06 -10.71 2.33
CA ASP A 58 14.56 -10.09 3.58
C ASP A 58 13.05 -9.84 3.78
N THR A 59 12.15 -10.40 2.96
CA THR A 59 10.70 -10.28 3.19
C THR A 59 10.26 -10.84 4.55
N GLU A 60 10.91 -11.89 5.05
CA GLU A 60 10.61 -12.47 6.38
C GLU A 60 11.06 -11.56 7.53
N VAL A 61 12.13 -10.80 7.32
CA VAL A 61 12.73 -9.93 8.34
C VAL A 61 11.81 -8.74 8.60
N PHE A 62 11.24 -8.13 7.55
CA PHE A 62 10.28 -7.04 7.69
C PHE A 62 8.88 -7.50 8.13
N ALA A 63 8.45 -8.70 7.74
CA ALA A 63 7.18 -9.27 8.20
C ALA A 63 7.15 -9.41 9.73
N GLY A 64 8.26 -9.84 10.35
CA GLY A 64 8.40 -9.90 11.81
C GLY A 64 8.49 -8.52 12.50
N MET A 65 8.60 -7.44 11.73
CA MET A 65 8.70 -6.06 12.23
C MET A 65 7.44 -5.23 11.96
N THR A 66 6.46 -5.78 11.24
CA THR A 66 5.20 -5.12 10.90
C THR A 66 4.43 -4.75 12.17
N GLY A 67 3.93 -3.51 12.23
CA GLY A 67 3.17 -2.99 13.38
C GLY A 67 4.01 -2.42 14.53
N ARG A 68 5.34 -2.50 14.47
CA ARG A 68 6.22 -1.82 15.44
C ARG A 68 6.24 -0.31 15.18
N ASN A 69 6.44 0.49 16.23
CA ASN A 69 6.50 1.94 16.09
C ASN A 69 7.77 2.37 15.35
N VAL A 70 7.61 3.24 14.34
CA VAL A 70 8.74 3.91 13.68
C VAL A 70 9.21 5.04 14.59
N GLU A 71 10.44 4.96 15.08
CA GLU A 71 11.06 5.99 15.92
C GLU A 71 11.71 7.10 15.11
N GLY A 72 12.01 6.86 13.84
CA GLY A 72 12.57 7.89 12.97
C GLY A 72 12.75 7.45 11.52
N VAL A 73 12.83 8.44 10.64
CA VAL A 73 13.19 8.24 9.23
C VAL A 73 14.42 9.06 8.92
N ARG A 74 15.46 8.40 8.40
CA ARG A 74 16.75 9.01 8.10
C ARG A 74 17.06 8.88 6.61
N VAL A 75 17.75 9.88 6.09
CA VAL A 75 18.25 9.88 4.70
C VAL A 75 19.76 10.02 4.75
N VAL A 76 20.47 9.20 3.97
CA VAL A 76 21.93 9.15 3.92
C VAL A 76 22.39 9.13 2.47
N GLY A 77 23.49 9.82 2.16
CA GLY A 77 24.11 9.83 0.83
C GLY A 77 23.54 10.88 -0.14
N ASN A 78 22.60 11.71 0.31
CA ASN A 78 22.16 12.90 -0.42
C ASN A 78 23.22 14.03 -0.29
N GLN A 79 23.52 14.72 -1.39
CA GLN A 79 24.51 15.80 -1.46
C GLN A 79 23.89 17.06 -2.08
N ALA A 80 23.47 17.00 -3.35
CA ALA A 80 22.78 18.08 -4.04
C ALA A 80 21.27 18.07 -3.75
N THR A 81 20.69 16.90 -3.52
CA THR A 81 19.27 16.77 -3.18
C THR A 81 19.05 16.99 -1.69
N SER A 82 18.11 17.86 -1.33
CA SER A 82 17.80 18.10 0.09
C SER A 82 17.09 16.90 0.71
N ALA A 83 17.48 16.55 1.94
CA ALA A 83 16.80 15.49 2.70
C ALA A 83 15.30 15.77 2.84
N SER A 84 14.91 17.04 3.00
CA SER A 84 13.50 17.45 3.06
C SER A 84 12.72 17.06 1.81
N LEU A 85 13.30 17.16 0.61
CA LEU A 85 12.61 16.76 -0.62
C LEU A 85 12.33 15.25 -0.61
N ILE A 86 13.31 14.45 -0.21
CA ILE A 86 13.20 13.00 -0.11
C ILE A 86 12.15 12.63 0.94
N LEU A 87 12.21 13.24 2.12
CA LEU A 87 11.25 13.03 3.21
C LEU A 87 9.82 13.48 2.84
N ASN A 88 9.65 14.45 1.94
CA ASN A 88 8.33 14.85 1.43
C ASN A 88 7.73 13.83 0.44
N ALA A 89 8.58 13.05 -0.25
CA ALA A 89 8.13 11.97 -1.13
C ALA A 89 7.76 10.70 -0.35
N VAL A 90 8.34 10.53 0.83
CA VAL A 90 8.13 9.37 1.71
C VAL A 90 6.85 9.56 2.54
N ARG A 91 6.09 8.47 2.73
CA ARG A 91 4.88 8.38 3.54
C ARG A 91 5.15 7.87 4.93
N THR A 92 6.13 6.98 5.08
CA THR A 92 6.60 6.52 6.39
C THR A 92 7.01 7.71 7.26
N ARG A 93 6.48 7.78 8.49
CA ARG A 93 6.76 8.85 9.44
C ARG A 93 7.09 8.29 10.82
N GLU A 94 7.82 9.09 11.59
CA GLU A 94 8.01 8.85 13.02
C GLU A 94 6.66 8.84 13.76
N GLY A 95 6.51 7.93 14.71
CA GLY A 95 5.29 7.71 15.48
C GLY A 95 4.22 6.86 14.79
N GLU A 96 4.44 6.42 13.54
CA GLU A 96 3.50 5.56 12.82
C GLU A 96 3.85 4.07 12.98
N ALA A 97 2.86 3.20 12.83
CA ALA A 97 3.08 1.77 12.74
C ALA A 97 3.83 1.43 11.44
N PHE A 98 4.91 0.69 11.56
CA PHE A 98 5.71 0.24 10.43
C PHE A 98 4.90 -0.71 9.55
N ASP A 99 4.79 -0.36 8.26
CA ASP A 99 4.24 -1.20 7.22
C ASP A 99 5.31 -1.40 6.12
N PRO A 100 5.75 -2.63 5.86
CA PRO A 100 6.73 -2.90 4.80
C PRO A 100 6.21 -2.50 3.41
N LYS A 101 4.89 -2.55 3.16
CA LYS A 101 4.32 -2.12 1.87
C LYS A 101 4.52 -0.63 1.66
N THR A 102 4.31 0.17 2.71
CA THR A 102 4.51 1.62 2.67
C THR A 102 5.97 1.96 2.35
N VAL A 103 6.92 1.24 2.94
CA VAL A 103 8.36 1.44 2.67
C VAL A 103 8.74 1.05 1.23
N GLU A 104 8.16 -0.02 0.70
CA GLU A 104 8.36 -0.42 -0.70
C GLU A 104 7.82 0.64 -1.66
N GLU A 105 6.64 1.19 -1.40
CA GLU A 105 6.10 2.30 -2.20
C GLU A 105 6.95 3.57 -2.04
N ASP A 106 7.47 3.85 -0.85
CA ASP A 106 8.35 4.98 -0.58
C ASP A 106 9.64 4.88 -1.38
N TYR A 107 10.25 3.69 -1.41
CA TYR A 107 11.37 3.40 -2.28
C TYR A 107 11.06 3.75 -3.74
N GLN A 108 9.91 3.30 -4.26
CA GLN A 108 9.51 3.59 -5.64
C GLN A 108 9.32 5.09 -5.86
N ARG A 109 8.70 5.81 -4.93
CA ARG A 109 8.52 7.27 -4.98
C ARG A 109 9.87 7.99 -5.04
N VAL A 110 10.82 7.62 -4.19
CA VAL A 110 12.17 8.20 -4.16
C VAL A 110 12.96 7.89 -5.43
N PHE A 111 12.90 6.64 -5.91
CA PHE A 111 13.54 6.24 -7.16
C PHE A 111 12.98 7.00 -8.38
N ASN A 112 11.67 7.24 -8.40
CA ASN A 112 10.99 7.97 -9.45
C ASN A 112 11.32 9.48 -9.49
N LEU A 113 12.06 10.01 -8.52
CA LEU A 113 12.58 11.38 -8.58
C LEU A 113 13.63 11.56 -9.68
N ARG A 114 14.20 10.46 -10.24
CA ARG A 114 15.20 10.51 -11.32
C ARG A 114 16.41 11.41 -10.99
N ARG A 115 16.78 11.44 -9.70
CA ARG A 115 17.95 12.16 -9.17
C ARG A 115 19.06 11.23 -8.70
N PHE A 116 18.76 9.94 -8.52
CA PHE A 116 19.63 8.96 -7.88
C PHE A 116 20.02 7.84 -8.85
N ALA A 117 21.27 7.39 -8.74
CA ALA A 117 21.83 6.23 -9.43
C ALA A 117 21.47 4.94 -8.69
N ASN A 118 21.43 5.03 -7.36
CA ASN A 118 21.00 3.94 -6.51
C ASN A 118 20.14 4.48 -5.36
N VAL A 119 19.15 3.69 -4.97
CA VAL A 119 18.33 3.91 -3.79
C VAL A 119 18.29 2.57 -3.05
N GLU A 120 18.37 2.61 -1.73
CA GLU A 120 18.23 1.44 -0.87
C GLU A 120 17.41 1.86 0.36
N ALA A 121 16.50 0.99 0.82
CA ALA A 121 15.74 1.19 2.05
C ALA A 121 16.18 0.13 3.07
N LYS A 122 16.65 0.59 4.23
CA LYS A 122 17.04 -0.26 5.36
C LYS A 122 16.15 0.02 6.55
N VAL A 123 15.91 -0.99 7.38
CA VAL A 123 15.15 -0.84 8.62
C VAL A 123 16.00 -1.39 9.75
N GLU A 124 16.28 -0.54 10.73
CA GLU A 124 17.13 -0.86 11.87
C GLU A 124 16.27 -0.91 13.13
N PRO A 125 16.23 -2.03 13.86
CA PRO A 125 15.55 -2.09 15.15
C PRO A 125 16.33 -1.29 16.20
N THR A 126 15.61 -0.55 17.04
CA THR A 126 16.19 0.21 18.15
C THR A 126 16.16 -0.58 19.44
N ALA A 127 17.01 -0.21 20.39
CA ALA A 127 17.06 -0.83 21.72
C ALA A 127 15.74 -0.66 22.51
N SER A 128 14.97 0.38 22.18
CA SER A 128 13.66 0.68 22.77
C SER A 128 12.52 -0.18 22.19
N GLY A 129 12.80 -0.99 21.17
CA GLY A 129 11.79 -1.83 20.51
C GLY A 129 11.10 -1.15 19.31
N GLY A 130 11.41 0.11 19.01
CA GLY A 130 10.99 0.75 17.76
C GLY A 130 11.89 0.42 16.57
N LEU A 131 11.63 1.10 15.46
CA LEU A 131 12.34 0.93 14.19
C LEU A 131 12.79 2.27 13.62
N ILE A 132 13.97 2.32 13.04
CA ILE A 132 14.45 3.46 12.25
C ILE A 132 14.52 3.04 10.79
N VAL A 133 13.82 3.76 9.92
CA VAL A 133 13.89 3.54 8.47
C VAL A 133 14.95 4.45 7.89
N VAL A 134 15.92 3.87 7.18
CA VAL A 134 17.06 4.58 6.60
C VAL A 134 17.01 4.44 5.09
N PHE A 135 16.83 5.56 4.39
CA PHE A 135 16.96 5.65 2.93
C PHE A 135 18.40 6.02 2.57
N ILE A 136 19.11 5.09 1.96
CA ILE A 136 20.47 5.31 1.47
C ILE A 136 20.37 5.59 -0.03
N VAL A 137 20.81 6.77 -0.45
CA VAL A 137 20.75 7.21 -1.83
C VAL A 137 22.16 7.49 -2.37
N THR A 138 22.34 7.32 -3.66
CA THR A 138 23.56 7.72 -4.37
C THR A 138 23.13 8.57 -5.56
N GLU A 139 23.60 9.81 -5.63
CA GLU A 139 23.27 10.73 -6.74
C GLU A 139 23.99 10.35 -8.04
N GLN A 140 23.42 10.75 -9.19
CA GLN A 140 23.98 10.50 -10.54
C GLN A 140 25.04 11.54 -10.92
#